data_AF-A0A2P6FLZ7-F1
#
_entry.id   AF-A0A2P6FLZ7-F1
#
_cell.length_a   1.000
_cell.length_b   1.000
_cell.length_c   1.000
_cell.angle_alpha   90.00
_cell.angle_beta   90.00
_cell.angle_gamma   90.00
#
_symmetry.space_group_name_H-M   'P 1'
#
loop_
_entity.id
_entity.type
_entity.pdbx_description
1 polymer ?
#
loop_
_entity_poly.entity_id
_entity_poly.type
_entity_poly.pdbx_seq_one_letter_code
_entity_poly.pdbx_strand_id
1 'polypeptide(L)'
;MLISCNLTDQTSTKISADLYYNWLKLGSFYGRPESLLTNYLNQKDSLGYEGMMKEDSSTTKYLKVLEENDLLMSPFIYLKADNGHTFLLFMNEGDFSNFNSFNYHELIDNSQKVRVEAEIDSLYDNMYFCKKIISVKVTEGQTLQKEGKFKIEEYR
;
A
#
# COMPACT_ATOMS: atom_id res chain seq x y z
N MET A 1 36.29 28.56 -9.72
CA MET A 1 35.61 28.00 -8.54
C MET A 1 34.25 28.66 -8.44
N LEU A 2 33.20 28.02 -8.96
CA LEU A 2 31.81 28.41 -8.71
C LEU A 2 31.01 27.12 -8.56
N ILE A 3 30.37 27.04 -7.40
CA ILE A 3 29.71 25.89 -6.80
C ILE A 3 28.44 25.60 -7.60
N SER A 4 28.39 24.44 -8.25
CA SER A 4 27.15 23.90 -8.81
C SER A 4 26.56 22.93 -7.79
N CYS A 5 25.75 23.46 -6.88
CA CYS A 5 24.82 22.68 -6.09
C CYS A 5 23.41 23.02 -6.58
N ASN A 6 22.90 22.24 -7.52
CA ASN A 6 21.46 22.10 -7.68
C ASN A 6 21.10 20.70 -7.20
N LEU A 7 21.05 20.53 -5.88
CA LEU A 7 20.24 19.48 -5.28
C LEU A 7 18.80 19.80 -5.66
N THR A 8 18.28 19.03 -6.59
CA THR A 8 16.87 19.09 -6.96
C THR A 8 16.11 18.62 -5.73
N ASP A 9 15.47 19.55 -5.03
CA ASP A 9 14.59 19.24 -3.92
C ASP A 9 13.50 18.28 -4.44
N GLN A 10 13.66 16.99 -4.12
CA GLN A 10 12.57 16.04 -4.23
C GLN A 10 11.51 16.52 -3.26
N THR A 11 10.45 17.16 -3.77
CA THR A 11 9.33 17.67 -2.97
C THR A 11 8.57 16.51 -2.33
N SER A 12 9.08 16.01 -1.21
CA SER A 12 8.40 15.06 -0.35
C SER A 12 7.09 15.69 0.12
N THR A 13 5.97 15.04 -0.17
CA THR A 13 4.65 15.54 0.23
C THR A 13 4.32 15.01 1.61
N LYS A 14 3.80 15.87 2.50
CA LYS A 14 3.29 15.44 3.79
C LYS A 14 1.82 15.07 3.68
N ILE A 15 1.47 13.92 4.21
CA ILE A 15 0.08 13.45 4.28
C ILE A 15 -0.36 13.21 5.72
N SER A 16 -1.67 13.21 5.91
CA SER A 16 -2.35 12.80 7.13
C SER A 16 -3.58 11.98 6.70
N ALA A 17 -3.63 10.70 7.07
CA ALA A 17 -4.66 9.77 6.61
C ALA A 17 -4.93 8.67 7.65
N ASP A 18 -6.11 8.07 7.57
CA ASP A 18 -6.54 7.03 8.50
C ASP A 18 -6.17 5.64 7.97
N LEU A 19 -5.72 4.75 8.86
CA LEU A 19 -5.45 3.35 8.53
C LEU A 19 -6.76 2.68 8.06
N TYR A 20 -6.68 2.06 6.90
CA TYR A 20 -7.80 1.41 6.24
C TYR A 20 -7.58 -0.09 6.16
N TYR A 21 -8.57 -0.87 6.61
CA TYR A 21 -8.49 -2.32 6.59
C TYR A 21 -9.20 -2.88 5.36
N ASN A 22 -8.42 -3.37 4.41
CA ASN A 22 -8.93 -4.07 3.25
C ASN A 22 -8.80 -5.58 3.45
N TRP A 23 -9.92 -6.30 3.29
CA TRP A 23 -9.97 -7.77 3.41
C TRP A 23 -9.16 -8.47 2.31
N LEU A 24 -9.06 -7.84 1.13
CA LEU A 24 -8.26 -8.33 0.02
C LEU A 24 -6.93 -7.56 -0.04
N LYS A 25 -5.85 -8.22 0.38
CA LYS A 25 -4.48 -7.67 0.33
C LYS A 25 -3.89 -7.81 -1.08
N LEU A 26 -4.19 -6.87 -1.96
CA LEU A 26 -3.53 -6.72 -3.27
C LEU A 26 -2.51 -5.58 -3.17
N GLY A 27 -1.33 -5.91 -2.66
CA GLY A 27 -0.21 -5.00 -2.54
C GLY A 27 1.04 -5.62 -3.14
N SER A 28 1.93 -6.13 -2.31
CA SER A 28 3.14 -6.85 -2.73
C SER A 28 3.06 -8.35 -2.44
N PHE A 29 4.14 -9.07 -2.74
CA PHE A 29 4.38 -10.45 -2.32
C PHE A 29 4.89 -10.55 -0.87
N TYR A 30 4.95 -9.43 -0.12
CA TYR A 30 5.35 -9.44 1.29
C TYR A 30 4.47 -10.36 2.14
N GLY A 31 5.09 -11.27 2.89
CA GLY A 31 4.41 -12.26 3.73
C GLY A 31 3.56 -13.28 2.96
N ARG A 32 3.73 -13.38 1.63
CA ARG A 32 3.05 -14.37 0.79
C ARG A 32 3.93 -15.61 0.58
N PRO A 33 3.33 -16.77 0.25
CA PRO A 33 4.11 -17.95 -0.15
C PRO A 33 5.02 -17.65 -1.33
N GLU A 34 6.28 -18.08 -1.25
CA GLU A 34 7.30 -17.86 -2.29
C GLU A 34 6.86 -18.37 -3.67
N SER A 35 6.08 -19.45 -3.70
CA SER A 35 5.51 -20.01 -4.94
C SER A 35 4.73 -18.98 -5.76
N LEU A 36 4.10 -17.98 -5.15
CA LEU A 36 3.39 -16.92 -5.87
C LEU A 36 4.36 -15.98 -6.60
N LEU A 37 5.47 -15.62 -5.97
CA LEU A 37 6.52 -14.82 -6.60
C LEU A 37 7.17 -15.62 -7.73
N THR A 38 7.52 -16.88 -7.48
CA THR A 38 8.09 -17.77 -8.50
C THR A 38 7.16 -17.92 -9.70
N ASN A 39 5.86 -18.09 -9.48
CA ASN A 39 4.89 -18.18 -10.56
C ASN A 39 4.81 -16.90 -11.40
N TYR A 40 4.88 -15.73 -10.74
CA TYR A 40 4.95 -14.44 -11.44
C TYR A 40 6.22 -14.33 -12.29
N LEU A 41 7.39 -14.66 -11.71
CA LEU A 41 8.67 -14.61 -12.42
C LEU A 41 8.69 -15.56 -13.62
N ASN A 42 8.21 -16.80 -13.45
CA ASN A 42 8.11 -17.78 -14.54
C ASN A 42 7.18 -17.31 -15.67
N GLN A 43 6.04 -16.70 -15.33
CA GLN A 43 5.14 -16.13 -16.35
C GLN A 43 5.80 -14.96 -17.08
N LYS A 44 6.47 -14.08 -16.36
CA LYS A 44 7.21 -12.96 -16.94
C LYS A 44 8.31 -13.46 -17.88
N ASP A 45 9.07 -14.47 -17.49
CA ASP A 45 10.15 -15.05 -18.30
C ASP A 45 9.60 -15.73 -19.56
N SER A 46 8.42 -16.35 -19.47
CA SER A 46 7.78 -17.03 -20.60
C SER A 46 7.08 -16.09 -21.59
N LEU A 47 6.41 -15.05 -21.11
CA LEU A 47 5.49 -14.22 -21.91
C LEU A 47 6.00 -12.80 -22.14
N GLY A 48 6.87 -12.31 -21.27
CA GLY A 48 7.22 -10.90 -21.15
C GLY A 48 6.03 -10.02 -20.72
N TYR A 49 6.30 -8.74 -20.49
CA TYR A 49 5.26 -7.78 -20.09
C TYR A 49 4.16 -7.62 -21.14
N GLU A 50 4.49 -7.65 -22.43
CA GLU A 50 3.49 -7.53 -23.50
C GLU A 50 2.52 -8.71 -23.53
N GLY A 51 3.02 -9.93 -23.31
CA GLY A 51 2.18 -11.13 -23.25
C GLY A 51 1.27 -11.10 -22.02
N MET A 52 1.84 -10.81 -20.85
CA MET A 52 1.07 -10.71 -19.61
C MET A 52 0.01 -9.58 -19.67
N MET A 53 0.30 -8.45 -20.31
CA MET A 53 -0.66 -7.36 -20.48
C MET A 53 -1.85 -7.72 -21.37
N LYS A 54 -1.71 -8.69 -22.28
CA LYS A 54 -2.84 -9.20 -23.09
C LYS A 54 -3.80 -10.04 -22.24
N GLU A 55 -3.29 -10.71 -21.21
CA GLU A 55 -4.09 -11.55 -20.30
C GLU A 55 -4.73 -10.72 -19.18
N ASP A 56 -3.92 -9.91 -18.49
CA ASP A 56 -4.37 -8.97 -17.46
C ASP A 56 -3.52 -7.70 -17.47
N SER A 57 -3.98 -6.69 -18.22
CA SER A 57 -3.28 -5.42 -18.34
C SER A 57 -3.17 -4.65 -17.01
N SER A 58 -4.11 -4.83 -16.08
CA SER A 58 -4.20 -4.02 -14.87
C SER A 58 -3.22 -4.50 -13.81
N THR A 59 -3.28 -5.80 -13.48
CA THR A 59 -2.35 -6.44 -12.54
C THR A 59 -0.94 -6.40 -13.08
N THR A 60 -0.75 -6.60 -14.38
CA THR A 60 0.60 -6.57 -14.98
C THR A 60 1.24 -5.18 -14.89
N LYS A 61 0.50 -4.10 -15.17
CA LYS A 61 1.02 -2.72 -15.00
C LYS A 61 1.38 -2.44 -13.56
N TYR A 62 0.53 -2.86 -12.64
CA TYR A 62 0.76 -2.71 -11.21
C TYR A 62 2.04 -3.44 -10.74
N LEU A 63 2.19 -4.72 -11.09
CA LEU A 63 3.37 -5.52 -10.75
C LEU A 63 4.64 -4.98 -11.40
N LYS A 64 4.53 -4.48 -12.64
CA LYS A 64 5.63 -3.80 -13.32
C LYS A 64 6.12 -2.59 -12.54
N VAL A 65 5.21 -1.72 -12.08
CA VAL A 65 5.58 -0.57 -11.24
C VAL A 65 6.28 -1.01 -9.96
N LEU A 66 5.80 -2.08 -9.31
CA LEU A 66 6.46 -2.62 -8.13
C LEU A 66 7.88 -3.12 -8.43
N GLU A 67 8.06 -3.85 -9.54
CA GLU A 67 9.39 -4.33 -9.95
C GLU A 67 10.34 -3.17 -10.26
N GLU A 68 9.89 -2.18 -11.03
CA GLU A 68 10.70 -1.00 -11.41
C GLU A 68 11.12 -0.12 -10.22
N ASN A 69 10.46 -0.27 -9.06
CA ASN A 69 10.76 0.46 -7.83
C ASN A 69 11.29 -0.45 -6.70
N ASP A 70 11.63 -1.71 -6.99
CA ASP A 70 12.11 -2.70 -6.00
C ASP A 70 11.11 -2.98 -4.85
N LEU A 71 9.81 -2.85 -5.11
CA LEU A 71 8.73 -2.97 -4.11
C LEU A 71 7.98 -4.31 -4.12
N LEU A 72 8.38 -5.26 -4.96
CA LEU A 72 7.71 -6.57 -5.08
C LEU A 72 7.60 -7.32 -3.74
N MET A 73 8.55 -7.10 -2.84
CA MET A 73 8.58 -7.71 -1.50
C MET A 73 8.39 -6.69 -0.37
N SER A 74 8.06 -5.43 -0.67
CA SER A 74 7.95 -4.40 0.36
C SER A 74 6.64 -4.49 1.13
N PRO A 75 6.64 -4.32 2.45
CA PRO A 75 5.40 -4.19 3.20
C PRO A 75 4.62 -2.94 2.78
N PHE A 76 3.30 -3.00 3.00
CA PHE A 76 2.40 -1.93 2.64
C PHE A 76 1.20 -1.87 3.59
N ILE A 77 0.58 -0.70 3.65
CA ILE A 77 -0.71 -0.47 4.31
C ILE A 77 -1.66 0.25 3.36
N TYR A 78 -2.96 0.13 3.60
CA TYR A 78 -3.95 0.99 2.96
C TYR A 78 -4.25 2.17 3.88
N LEU A 79 -4.34 3.35 3.29
CA LEU A 79 -4.72 4.58 3.98
C LEU A 79 -5.92 5.22 3.28
N LYS A 80 -6.76 5.89 4.05
CA LYS A 80 -7.87 6.70 3.55
C LYS A 80 -7.71 8.15 4.00
N ALA A 81 -7.56 9.04 3.04
CA ALA A 81 -7.49 10.48 3.26
C ALA A 81 -8.87 11.05 3.62
N ASP A 82 -8.86 12.26 4.19
CA ASP A 82 -10.09 12.95 4.67
C ASP A 82 -11.06 13.28 3.53
N ASN A 83 -10.55 13.43 2.30
CA ASN A 83 -11.38 13.60 1.09
C ASN A 83 -12.04 12.27 0.62
N GLY A 84 -11.87 11.18 1.37
CA GLY A 84 -12.42 9.86 1.07
C GLY A 84 -11.57 9.01 0.14
N HIS A 85 -10.49 9.56 -0.43
CA HIS A 85 -9.58 8.87 -1.33
C HIS A 85 -8.79 7.79 -0.58
N THR A 86 -8.66 6.60 -1.18
CA THR A 86 -7.93 5.47 -0.60
C THR A 86 -6.72 5.15 -1.46
N PHE A 87 -5.58 4.91 -0.81
CA PHE A 87 -4.31 4.66 -1.49
C PHE A 87 -3.46 3.65 -0.72
N LEU A 88 -2.46 3.12 -1.42
CA LEU A 88 -1.44 2.22 -0.89
C LEU A 88 -0.20 3.01 -0.48
N LEU A 89 0.31 2.74 0.72
CA LEU A 89 1.59 3.26 1.17
C LEU A 89 2.56 2.10 1.38
N PHE A 90 3.57 2.02 0.52
CA PHE A 90 4.70 1.11 0.64
C PHE A 90 5.74 1.67 1.60
N MET A 91 6.46 0.80 2.29
CA MET A 91 7.49 1.21 3.25
C MET A 91 8.53 0.11 3.45
N ASN A 92 9.58 0.41 4.19
CA ASN A 92 10.52 -0.59 4.66
C ASN A 92 9.93 -1.37 5.86
N GLU A 93 10.50 -2.54 6.18
CA GLU A 93 10.05 -3.38 7.30
C GLU A 93 10.17 -2.71 8.67
N GLY A 94 11.19 -1.86 8.85
CA GLY A 94 11.40 -1.12 10.09
C GLY A 94 10.23 -0.19 10.41
N ASP A 95 9.80 0.61 9.43
CA ASP A 95 8.64 1.49 9.55
C ASP A 95 7.33 0.70 9.66
N PHE A 96 7.23 -0.42 8.95
CA PHE A 96 6.06 -1.30 9.00
C PHE A 96 5.82 -1.90 10.40
N SER A 97 6.90 -2.13 11.16
CA SER A 97 6.78 -2.68 12.51
C SER A 97 5.93 -1.82 13.46
N ASN A 98 5.83 -0.51 13.21
CA ASN A 98 4.98 0.41 13.96
C ASN A 98 3.48 0.10 13.84
N PHE A 99 3.09 -0.70 12.84
CA PHE A 99 1.70 -1.07 12.57
C PHE A 99 1.33 -2.45 13.11
N ASN A 100 2.31 -3.25 13.55
CA ASN A 100 2.08 -4.62 14.04
C ASN A 100 1.38 -4.66 15.41
N SER A 101 1.42 -3.55 16.17
CA SER A 101 0.84 -3.47 17.51
C SER A 101 -0.67 -3.22 17.51
N PHE A 102 -1.25 -2.84 16.36
CA PHE A 102 -2.68 -2.51 16.31
C PHE A 102 -3.52 -3.77 16.16
N ASN A 103 -4.34 -4.04 17.17
CA ASN A 103 -5.38 -5.05 17.09
C ASN A 103 -6.64 -4.45 16.48
N TYR A 104 -6.99 -4.91 15.28
CA TYR A 104 -8.17 -4.45 14.55
C TYR A 104 -9.48 -4.61 15.34
N HIS A 105 -9.64 -5.73 16.05
CA HIS A 105 -10.85 -5.98 16.84
C HIS A 105 -10.95 -4.99 18.01
N GLU A 106 -9.84 -4.74 18.71
CA GLU A 106 -9.82 -3.77 19.82
C GLU A 106 -10.11 -2.34 19.34
N LEU A 107 -9.59 -1.95 18.17
CA LEU A 107 -9.88 -0.64 17.61
C LEU A 107 -11.38 -0.46 17.30
N ILE A 108 -12.05 -1.50 16.80
CA ILE A 108 -13.49 -1.48 16.56
C ILE A 108 -14.25 -1.41 17.89
N ASP A 109 -13.95 -2.31 18.82
CA ASP A 109 -14.65 -2.44 20.10
C ASP A 109 -14.57 -1.14 20.92
N ASN A 110 -13.43 -0.45 20.82
CA ASN A 110 -13.18 0.81 21.53
C ASN A 110 -13.60 2.07 20.74
N SER A 111 -14.19 1.94 19.54
CA SER A 111 -14.49 3.08 18.65
C SER A 111 -13.29 3.99 18.42
N GLN A 112 -12.15 3.36 18.14
CA GLN A 112 -10.88 4.00 17.86
C GLN A 112 -10.47 3.78 16.41
N LYS A 113 -9.59 4.65 15.92
CA LYS A 113 -8.95 4.55 14.61
C LYS A 113 -7.47 4.92 14.73
N VAL A 114 -6.68 4.57 13.72
CA VAL A 114 -5.25 4.90 13.67
C VAL A 114 -5.05 5.99 12.62
N ARG A 115 -4.54 7.15 13.05
CA ARG A 115 -4.11 8.26 12.18
C ARG A 115 -2.63 8.11 11.88
N VAL A 116 -2.28 8.24 10.62
CA VAL A 116 -0.91 8.16 10.12
C VAL A 116 -0.53 9.48 9.47
N GLU A 117 0.62 10.02 9.88
CA GLU A 117 1.26 11.17 9.26
C GLU A 117 2.62 10.74 8.71
N ALA A 118 2.87 11.04 7.43
CA ALA A 118 4.07 10.60 6.76
C ALA A 118 4.53 11.59 5.68
N GLU A 119 5.83 11.58 5.41
CA GLU A 119 6.43 12.14 4.20
C GLU A 119 6.48 11.05 3.13
N ILE A 120 5.90 11.34 1.97
CA ILE A 120 5.71 10.37 0.90
C ILE A 120 6.23 10.85 -0.44
N ASP A 121 6.57 9.90 -1.29
CA ASP A 121 6.80 10.08 -2.72
C ASP A 121 5.70 9.39 -3.52
N SER A 122 5.26 10.04 -4.59
CA SER A 122 4.34 9.43 -5.56
C SER A 122 5.09 8.40 -6.39
N LEU A 123 4.51 7.21 -6.56
CA LEU A 123 5.03 6.16 -7.44
C LEU A 123 4.22 6.12 -8.74
N TYR A 124 2.96 5.70 -8.62
CA TYR A 124 2.05 5.53 -9.74
C TYR A 124 0.60 5.48 -9.23
N ASP A 125 -0.30 6.21 -9.87
CA ASP A 125 -1.72 6.24 -9.49
C ASP A 125 -1.89 6.41 -7.96
N ASN A 126 -2.63 5.51 -7.30
CA ASN A 126 -2.92 5.57 -5.87
C ASN A 126 -1.87 4.82 -5.03
N MET A 127 -0.60 4.84 -5.47
CA MET A 127 0.53 4.17 -4.82
C MET A 127 1.61 5.18 -4.45
N TYR A 128 2.04 5.11 -3.21
CA TYR A 128 3.05 5.99 -2.64
C TYR A 128 4.11 5.21 -1.89
N PHE A 129 5.31 5.75 -1.81
CA PHE A 129 6.38 5.25 -0.97
C PHE A 129 6.56 6.15 0.25
N CYS A 130 6.67 5.55 1.43
CA CYS A 130 6.96 6.24 2.68
C CYS A 130 8.45 6.54 2.78
N LYS A 131 8.80 7.82 2.68
CA LYS A 131 10.16 8.30 3.01
C LYS A 131 10.39 8.30 4.51
N LYS A 132 9.37 8.74 5.27
CA LYS A 132 9.46 8.89 6.72
C LYS A 132 8.10 8.90 7.37
N ILE A 133 7.94 8.09 8.40
CA ILE A 133 6.80 8.19 9.32
C ILE A 133 7.02 9.37 10.28
N ILE A 134 6.09 10.31 10.29
CA ILE A 134 6.09 11.45 11.23
C ILE A 134 5.38 11.04 12.51
N SER A 135 4.19 10.45 12.40
CA SER A 135 3.43 9.98 13.55
C SER A 135 2.45 8.86 13.19
N VAL A 136 2.21 7.98 14.16
CA VAL A 136 1.15 6.97 14.12
C VAL A 136 0.46 7.02 15.47
N LYS A 137 -0.84 7.37 15.48
CA LYS A 137 -1.58 7.63 16.72
C LYS A 137 -2.95 6.99 16.68
N VAL A 138 -3.33 6.35 17.79
CA VAL A 138 -4.72 5.95 18.03
C VAL A 138 -5.52 7.18 18.43
N THR A 139 -6.65 7.42 17.77
CA THR A 139 -7.57 8.53 18.02
C THR A 139 -9.00 8.02 18.09
N GLU A 140 -9.90 8.82 18.67
CA GLU A 140 -11.33 8.52 18.66
C GLU A 140 -11.89 8.55 17.23
N GLY A 141 -12.70 7.56 16.88
CA GLY A 141 -13.37 7.48 15.59
C GLY A 141 -13.54 6.06 15.09
N GLN A 142 -14.33 5.90 14.02
CA GLN A 142 -14.59 4.58 13.46
C GLN A 142 -13.37 4.06 12.68
N THR A 143 -12.95 2.84 13.00
CA THR A 143 -12.01 2.09 12.16
C THR A 143 -12.64 1.82 10.79
N LEU A 144 -11.92 2.18 9.72
CA LEU A 144 -12.43 2.13 8.37
C LEU A 144 -12.15 0.75 7.73
N GLN A 145 -13.18 0.14 7.13
CA GLN A 145 -13.08 -1.12 6.40
C GLN A 145 -13.66 -0.98 4.99
N LYS A 146 -13.19 -1.81 4.05
CA LYS A 146 -13.95 -2.07 2.82
C LYS A 146 -15.19 -2.89 3.17
N GLU A 147 -16.38 -2.28 3.11
CA GLU A 147 -17.63 -3.02 3.16
C GLU A 147 -17.65 -4.03 2.00
N GLY A 148 -17.39 -5.29 2.31
CA GLY A 148 -17.77 -6.38 1.44
C GLY A 148 -19.28 -6.50 1.51
N LYS A 149 -20.01 -5.79 0.64
CA LYS A 149 -21.42 -6.09 0.39
C LYS A 149 -21.53 -7.44 -0.30
N PHE A 150 -21.28 -8.53 0.43
CA PHE A 150 -21.91 -9.80 0.10
C PHE A 150 -23.35 -9.68 0.56
N LYS A 151 -24.21 -9.18 -0.33
CA LYS A 151 -25.63 -9.49 -0.26
C LYS A 151 -25.72 -11.01 -0.38
N ILE A 152 -26.00 -11.68 0.72
CA ILE A 152 -26.52 -13.05 0.71
C ILE A 152 -27.98 -12.91 0.24
N GLU A 153 -28.17 -12.57 -1.03
CA GLU A 153 -29.48 -12.73 -1.68
C GLU A 153 -29.55 -14.18 -2.14
N GLU A 154 -30.32 -14.95 -1.37
CA GLU A 154 -31.04 -16.16 -1.76
C GLU A 154 -30.21 -17.40 -2.19
N TYR A 155 -29.81 -18.20 -1.19
CA TYR A 155 -29.94 -19.66 -1.32
C TYR A 155 -31.22 -20.09 -0.59
N ARG A 156 -32.28 -20.36 -1.35
CA ARG A 156 -33.42 -21.18 -0.94
C ARG A 156 -33.57 -22.33 -1.93
#